data_AF-A0A2V8P3H5-F1
#
_entry.id   AF-A0A2V8P3H5-F1
#
_cell.length_a   1.000
_cell.length_b   1.000
_cell.length_c   1.000
_cell.angle_alpha   90.00
_cell.angle_beta   90.00
_cell.angle_gamma   90.00
#
_symmetry.space_group_name_H-M   'P 1'
#
loop_
_entity.id
_entity.type
_entity.pdbx_description
1 polymer ?
#
loop_
_entity_poly.entity_id
_entity_poly.type
_entity_poly.pdbx_seq_one_letter_code
_entity_poly.pdbx_strand_id
1 'polypeptide(L)'
;MDLDGKRVLFISYNGMLDPLGQSQVIPYLRELARAGVRFTLLSFERRAAFGTEGRNRCAELKRQLAEAGIEWHWLRYHQRPSLPATMYDVANGVRLAKKLVRRNRIDLVHARSHIPATIALALKRRFGTA
;
A
#
# COMPACT_ATOMS: atom_id res chain seq x y z
N MET A 1 -24.51 -1.43 2.08
CA MET A 1 -23.77 -0.96 0.90
C MET A 1 -22.96 -2.15 0.37
N ASP A 2 -22.92 -2.36 -0.95
CA ASP A 2 -22.34 -3.53 -1.65
C ASP A 2 -20.83 -3.77 -1.41
N LEU A 3 -20.18 -2.89 -0.65
CA LEU A 3 -18.75 -2.90 -0.34
C LEU A 3 -18.43 -3.35 1.09
N ASP A 4 -19.45 -3.51 1.94
CA ASP A 4 -19.24 -3.89 3.34
C ASP A 4 -18.57 -5.27 3.46
N GLY A 5 -17.52 -5.35 4.28
CA GLY A 5 -16.72 -6.56 4.46
C GLY A 5 -15.72 -6.88 3.34
N LYS A 6 -15.70 -6.13 2.23
CA LYS A 6 -14.70 -6.31 1.16
C LYS A 6 -13.30 -6.01 1.67
N ARG A 7 -12.34 -6.85 1.30
CA ARG A 7 -10.93 -6.72 1.70
C ARG A 7 -10.10 -6.28 0.52
N VAL A 8 -9.53 -5.08 0.60
CA VAL A 8 -8.85 -4.44 -0.52
C VAL A 8 -7.38 -4.23 -0.19
N LEU A 9 -6.50 -4.66 -1.09
CA LEU A 9 -5.08 -4.28 -1.07
C LEU A 9 -4.89 -3.04 -1.92
N PHE A 10 -4.62 -1.90 -1.30
CA PHE A 10 -4.30 -0.65 -1.97
C PHE A 10 -2.79 -0.49 -2.11
N ILE A 11 -2.28 -0.40 -3.33
CA ILE A 11 -0.85 -0.26 -3.62
C ILE A 11 -0.61 1.15 -4.19
N SER A 12 0.22 1.92 -3.50
CA SER A 12 0.63 3.28 -3.89
C SER A 12 2.13 3.36 -4.02
N TYR A 13 2.62 3.92 -5.13
CA TYR A 13 4.04 4.22 -5.26
C TYR A 13 4.46 5.52 -4.57
N ASN A 14 3.50 6.36 -4.20
CA ASN A 14 3.74 7.56 -3.39
C ASN A 14 3.81 7.19 -1.91
N GLY A 15 4.66 7.89 -1.17
CA GLY A 15 4.74 7.75 0.27
C GLY A 15 3.50 8.35 0.96
N MET A 16 3.09 7.73 2.06
CA MET A 16 2.02 8.20 2.93
C MET A 16 2.52 9.31 3.86
N LEU A 17 3.83 9.46 4.05
CA LEU A 17 4.39 10.65 4.71
C LEU A 17 4.54 11.85 3.77
N ASP A 18 4.41 11.64 2.46
CA ASP A 18 4.49 12.71 1.46
C ASP A 18 3.18 13.54 1.46
N PRO A 19 3.21 14.84 1.11
CA PRO A 19 2.04 15.72 1.12
C PRO A 19 0.84 15.18 0.32
N LEU A 20 1.11 14.48 -0.78
CA LEU A 20 0.07 13.91 -1.64
C LEU A 20 -0.59 12.66 -1.01
N GLY A 21 0.18 11.85 -0.27
CA GLY A 21 -0.37 10.73 0.49
C GLY A 21 -1.30 11.22 1.60
N GLN A 22 -0.87 12.27 2.31
CA GLN A 22 -1.62 12.91 3.41
C GLN A 22 -2.91 13.59 2.93
N SER A 23 -2.85 14.34 1.82
CA SER A 23 -4.00 15.14 1.36
C SER A 23 -5.00 14.37 0.51
N GLN A 24 -4.60 13.27 -0.14
CA GLN A 24 -5.47 12.54 -1.07
C GLN A 24 -5.71 11.09 -0.69
N VAL A 25 -4.65 10.32 -0.42
CA VAL A 25 -4.77 8.86 -0.27
C VAL A 25 -5.39 8.50 1.08
N ILE A 26 -4.87 9.07 2.18
CA ILE A 26 -5.33 8.75 3.53
C ILE A 26 -6.81 9.14 3.74
N PRO A 27 -7.28 10.35 3.39
CA PRO A 27 -8.68 10.72 3.54
C PRO A 27 -9.61 9.79 2.76
N TYR A 28 -9.26 9.49 1.50
CA TYR A 28 -10.04 8.59 0.65
C TYR A 28 -10.20 7.20 1.26
N LEU A 29 -9.10 6.59 1.75
CA LEU A 29 -9.15 5.27 2.37
C LEU A 29 -9.94 5.29 3.68
N ARG A 30 -9.85 6.37 4.47
CA ARG A 30 -10.60 6.52 5.72
C ARG A 30 -12.10 6.59 5.47
N GLU A 31 -12.55 7.36 4.48
CA GLU A 31 -13.98 7.43 4.17
C GLU A 31 -14.53 6.09 3.68
N LEU A 32 -13.79 5.37 2.84
CA LEU A 32 -14.21 4.03 2.40
C LEU A 32 -14.11 2.98 3.52
N ALA A 33 -13.17 3.13 4.45
CA ALA A 33 -13.09 2.26 5.62
C ALA A 33 -14.30 2.43 6.53
N ARG A 34 -14.77 3.67 6.72
CA ARG A 34 -16.03 3.95 7.43
C ARG A 34 -17.25 3.32 6.74
N ALA A 35 -17.22 3.17 5.42
CA ALA A 35 -18.25 2.48 4.66
C ALA A 35 -18.18 0.94 4.74
N GLY A 36 -17.27 0.37 5.55
CA GLY A 36 -17.16 -1.07 5.82
C GLY A 36 -16.04 -1.79 5.07
N VAL A 37 -15.27 -1.08 4.24
CA VAL A 37 -14.16 -1.68 3.48
C VAL A 37 -12.94 -1.88 4.37
N ARG A 38 -12.33 -3.07 4.33
CA ARG A 38 -11.09 -3.34 5.07
C ARG A 38 -9.88 -3.16 4.16
N PHE A 39 -9.10 -2.12 4.42
CA PHE A 39 -7.92 -1.82 3.62
C PHE A 39 -6.65 -2.43 4.19
N THR A 40 -5.85 -3.01 3.30
CA THR A 40 -4.42 -3.21 3.49
C THR A 40 -3.70 -2.24 2.56
N LEU A 41 -2.95 -1.29 3.10
CA LEU A 41 -2.22 -0.28 2.35
C LEU A 41 -0.75 -0.70 2.24
N LEU A 42 -0.24 -0.72 1.01
CA LEU A 42 1.17 -0.90 0.70
C LEU A 42 1.70 0.36 0.00
N SER A 43 2.56 1.11 0.67
CA SER A 43 3.22 2.30 0.10
C SER A 43 4.72 2.12 -0.11
N PHE A 44 5.32 2.98 -0.94
CA PHE A 44 6.77 3.08 -1.12
C PHE A 44 7.24 4.42 -0.56
N GLU A 45 7.88 4.39 0.61
CA GLU A 45 8.37 5.60 1.29
C GLU A 45 9.79 5.95 0.86
N ARG A 46 10.06 7.26 0.82
CA ARG A 46 11.39 7.81 0.52
C ARG A 46 12.33 7.63 1.72
N ARG A 47 13.63 7.85 1.48
CA ARG A 47 14.70 7.76 2.50
C ARG A 47 14.38 8.47 3.81
N ALA A 48 13.69 9.62 3.76
CA ALA A 48 13.30 10.40 4.94
C ALA A 48 12.48 9.58 5.96
N ALA A 49 11.70 8.58 5.51
CA ALA A 49 10.91 7.72 6.38
C ALA A 49 11.73 6.69 7.18
N PHE A 50 12.99 6.43 6.80
CA PHE A 50 13.81 5.38 7.40
C PHE A 50 14.84 5.89 8.43
N GLY A 51 14.96 7.20 8.60
CA GLY A 51 15.70 7.80 9.72
C GLY A 51 14.99 7.61 11.06
N THR A 52 15.61 7.98 12.18
CA THR A 52 14.99 7.86 13.52
C THR A 52 13.69 8.66 13.61
N GLU A 53 13.70 9.92 13.20
CA GLU A 53 12.50 10.77 13.18
C GLU A 53 11.44 10.24 12.20
N GLY A 54 11.85 9.84 10.99
CA GLY A 54 10.96 9.24 10.00
C GLY A 54 10.27 7.97 10.49
N ARG A 55 10.99 7.12 11.23
CA ARG A 55 10.44 5.90 11.83
C ARG A 55 9.40 6.23 12.91
N ASN A 56 9.64 7.26 13.71
CA ASN A 56 8.65 7.74 14.69
C ASN A 56 7.39 8.24 13.99
N ARG A 57 7.53 9.03 12.91
CA ARG A 57 6.41 9.49 12.09
C ARG A 57 5.65 8.33 11.43
N CYS A 58 6.35 7.30 10.95
CA CYS A 58 5.72 6.09 10.41
C CYS A 58 4.97 5.33 11.51
N ALA A 59 5.54 5.17 12.70
CA ALA A 59 4.88 4.47 13.80
C ALA A 59 3.61 5.19 14.24
N GLU A 60 3.67 6.52 14.33
CA GLU A 60 2.54 7.39 14.64
C GLU A 60 1.42 7.23 13.60
N LEU A 61 1.76 7.42 12.31
CA LEU A 61 0.78 7.28 11.23
C LEU A 61 0.20 5.86 11.15
N LYS A 62 1.01 4.82 11.40
CA LYS A 62 0.55 3.44 11.44
C LYS A 62 -0.51 3.24 12.51
N ARG A 63 -0.34 3.83 13.70
CA ARG A 63 -1.33 3.76 14.78
C ARG A 63 -2.64 4.42 14.35
N GLN A 64 -2.56 5.63 13.81
CA GLN A 64 -3.73 6.38 13.33
C GLN A 64 -4.48 5.69 12.18
N LEU A 65 -3.77 4.95 11.32
CA LEU A 65 -4.38 4.17 10.26
C LEU A 65 -5.02 2.89 10.80
N ALA A 66 -4.37 2.22 11.75
CA ALA A 66 -4.91 1.04 12.40
C ALA A 66 -6.22 1.34 13.17
N GLU A 67 -6.28 2.49 13.85
CA GLU A 67 -7.52 2.99 14.50
C GLU A 67 -8.66 3.21 13.49
N ALA A 68 -8.33 3.57 12.25
CA ALA A 68 -9.28 3.70 11.15
C ALA A 68 -9.58 2.37 10.42
N GLY A 69 -9.10 1.23 10.92
CA GLY A 69 -9.29 -0.09 10.29
C GLY A 69 -8.43 -0.32 9.04
N ILE A 70 -7.37 0.48 8.84
CA ILE A 70 -6.47 0.41 7.69
C ILE A 70 -5.14 -0.19 8.14
N GLU A 71 -4.80 -1.37 7.63
CA GLU A 71 -3.51 -1.99 7.91
C GLU A 71 -2.44 -1.44 6.96
N TRP A 72 -1.46 -0.70 7.49
CA TRP A 72 -0.41 -0.09 6.67
C TRP A 72 0.94 -0.81 6.75
N HIS A 73 1.48 -1.08 5.55
CA HIS A 73 2.83 -1.59 5.28
C HIS A 73 3.55 -0.63 4.34
N TRP A 74 4.83 -0.40 4.56
CA TRP A 74 5.64 0.39 3.67
C TRP A 74 6.94 -0.30 3.29
N LEU A 75 7.34 -0.10 2.03
CA LEU A 75 8.62 -0.50 1.50
C LEU A 75 9.46 0.74 1.20
N ARG A 76 10.76 0.56 1.03
CA ARG A 76 11.65 1.64 0.65
C ARG A 76 11.57 1.87 -0.86
N TYR A 77 11.37 3.11 -1.25
CA TYR A 77 11.49 3.57 -2.63
C TYR A 77 12.97 3.68 -3.04
N HIS A 78 13.35 3.08 -4.18
CA HIS A 78 14.69 3.20 -4.74
C HIS A 78 14.68 4.00 -6.05
N GLN A 79 15.19 5.24 -5.99
CA GLN A 79 15.19 6.16 -7.14
C GLN A 79 16.29 5.86 -8.18
N ARG A 80 17.38 5.18 -7.81
CA ARG A 80 18.54 4.91 -8.67
C ARG A 80 19.23 3.58 -8.29
N PRO A 81 19.80 2.82 -9.25
CA PRO A 81 19.77 3.03 -10.71
C PRO A 81 18.41 2.65 -11.32
N SER A 82 17.89 3.43 -12.27
CA SER A 82 16.47 3.48 -12.64
C SER A 82 15.82 2.13 -12.94
N LEU A 83 16.37 1.31 -13.84
CA LEU A 83 15.78 0.02 -14.21
C LEU A 83 15.95 -1.09 -13.15
N PRO A 84 17.16 -1.42 -12.67
CA PRO A 84 17.33 -2.49 -11.68
C PRO A 84 16.70 -2.13 -10.32
N ALA A 85 16.71 -0.85 -9.92
CA ALA A 85 16.03 -0.42 -8.70
C ALA A 85 14.51 -0.59 -8.81
N THR A 86 13.90 -0.22 -9.94
CA THR A 86 12.47 -0.45 -10.16
C THR A 86 12.13 -1.93 -10.19
N MET A 87 12.95 -2.79 -10.82
CA MET A 87 12.72 -4.25 -10.79
C MET A 87 12.81 -4.81 -9.36
N TYR A 88 13.77 -4.34 -8.55
CA TYR A 88 13.90 -4.73 -7.15
C TYR A 88 12.69 -4.29 -6.32
N ASP A 89 12.22 -3.05 -6.51
CA ASP A 89 11.02 -2.53 -5.85
C ASP A 89 9.78 -3.33 -6.24
N VAL A 90 9.63 -3.68 -7.53
CA VAL A 90 8.54 -4.53 -8.02
C VAL A 90 8.63 -5.93 -7.42
N ALA A 91 9.80 -6.56 -7.40
CA ALA A 91 9.97 -7.91 -6.86
C ALA A 91 9.64 -7.98 -5.35
N ASN A 92 10.11 -7.01 -4.57
CA ASN A 92 9.78 -6.91 -3.15
C ASN A 92 8.31 -6.56 -2.92
N GLY A 93 7.76 -5.64 -3.72
CA GLY A 93 6.36 -5.29 -3.75
C GLY A 93 5.48 -6.51 -4.00
N VAL A 94 5.77 -7.30 -5.04
CA VAL A 94 5.06 -8.54 -5.38
C VAL A 94 5.18 -9.56 -4.24
N ARG A 95 6.37 -9.74 -3.66
CA ARG A 95 6.58 -10.71 -2.57
C ARG A 95 5.74 -10.35 -1.34
N LEU A 96 5.78 -9.09 -0.92
CA LEU A 96 5.03 -8.61 0.23
C LEU A 96 3.53 -8.62 -0.06
N ALA A 97 3.11 -8.06 -1.20
CA ALA A 97 1.72 -8.08 -1.62
C ALA A 97 1.15 -9.50 -1.68
N LYS A 98 1.89 -10.48 -2.20
CA LYS A 98 1.51 -11.90 -2.19
C LYS A 98 1.35 -12.47 -0.78
N LYS A 99 2.18 -12.05 0.17
CA LYS A 99 2.03 -12.45 1.58
C LYS A 99 0.77 -11.83 2.17
N LEU A 100 0.52 -10.55 1.89
CA LEU A 100 -0.64 -9.80 2.38
C LEU A 100 -1.96 -10.33 1.79
N VAL A 101 -2.01 -10.58 0.48
CA VAL A 101 -3.19 -11.16 -0.20
C VAL A 101 -3.60 -12.47 0.46
N ARG A 102 -2.65 -13.37 0.71
CA ARG A 102 -2.92 -14.67 1.36
C ARG A 102 -3.31 -14.52 2.82
N ARG A 103 -2.57 -13.73 3.59
CA ARG A 103 -2.80 -13.56 5.04
C ARG A 103 -4.14 -12.87 5.31
N ASN A 104 -4.48 -11.86 4.52
CA ASN A 104 -5.65 -11.02 4.74
C ASN A 104 -6.87 -11.49 3.94
N ARG A 105 -6.74 -12.49 3.06
CA ARG A 105 -7.79 -12.97 2.14
C ARG A 105 -8.38 -11.83 1.31
N ILE A 106 -7.50 -11.13 0.60
CA ILE A 106 -7.85 -9.94 -0.20
C ILE A 106 -8.71 -10.33 -1.39
N ASP A 107 -9.83 -9.63 -1.59
CA ASP A 107 -10.77 -9.81 -2.70
C ASP A 107 -10.38 -8.99 -3.93
N LEU A 108 -9.87 -7.77 -3.70
CA LEU A 108 -9.58 -6.78 -4.74
C LEU A 108 -8.21 -6.14 -4.53
N VAL A 109 -7.46 -5.93 -5.61
CA VAL A 109 -6.20 -5.17 -5.57
C VAL A 109 -6.40 -3.86 -6.31
N HIS A 110 -6.29 -2.74 -5.60
CA HIS A 110 -6.32 -1.41 -6.19
C HIS A 110 -4.90 -0.88 -6.36
N ALA A 111 -4.48 -0.62 -7.59
CA ALA A 111 -3.17 -0.07 -7.90
C ALA A 111 -3.31 1.35 -8.45
N ARG A 112 -2.70 2.33 -7.77
CA ARG A 112 -2.60 3.71 -8.26
C ARG A 112 -1.20 3.93 -8.81
N SER A 113 -1.07 4.17 -10.13
CA SER A 113 0.15 4.35 -10.94
C SER A 113 0.70 3.08 -11.64
N HIS A 114 1.52 3.28 -12.69
CA HIS A 114 2.00 2.22 -13.61
C HIS A 114 2.83 1.10 -12.94
N ILE A 115 3.68 1.43 -11.95
CA ILE A 115 4.49 0.44 -11.23
C ILE A 115 3.59 -0.45 -10.33
N PRO A 116 2.71 0.12 -9.49
CA PRO A 116 1.67 -0.64 -8.80
C PRO A 116 0.80 -1.50 -9.72
N ALA A 117 0.47 -1.02 -10.93
CA ALA A 117 -0.29 -1.80 -11.90
C ALA A 117 0.47 -3.05 -12.38
N THR A 118 1.80 -2.97 -12.52
CA THR A 118 2.65 -4.12 -12.85
C THR A 118 2.65 -5.15 -11.72
N ILE A 119 2.69 -4.69 -10.46
CA ILE A 119 2.58 -5.55 -9.27
C ILE A 119 1.20 -6.23 -9.23
N ALA A 120 0.13 -5.47 -9.46
CA ALA A 120 -1.24 -5.98 -9.48
C ALA A 120 -1.45 -7.01 -10.59
N LEU A 121 -0.92 -6.78 -11.80
CA LEU A 121 -1.00 -7.74 -12.90
C LEU A 121 -0.33 -9.07 -12.56
N ALA A 122 0.82 -9.03 -11.89
CA ALA A 122 1.51 -10.23 -11.42
C ALA A 122 0.71 -10.99 -10.35
N LEU A 123 -0.05 -10.29 -9.50
CA LEU A 123 -0.94 -10.89 -8.51
C LEU A 123 -2.18 -11.51 -9.15
N LYS A 124 -2.81 -10.81 -10.10
CA LYS A 124 -3.99 -11.30 -10.84
C LYS A 124 -3.73 -12.64 -11.53
N ARG A 125 -2.61 -12.76 -12.24
CA ARG A 125 -2.19 -14.01 -12.90
C ARG A 125 -2.01 -15.19 -11.94
N ARG A 126 -1.82 -14.93 -10.64
CA ARG A 126 -1.50 -15.95 -9.63
C ARG A 126 -2.62 -16.24 -8.65
N PHE A 127 -3.51 -15.29 -8.40
CA PHE A 127 -4.53 -15.37 -7.35
C PHE A 127 -5.95 -15.12 -7.85
N GLY A 128 -6.16 -14.78 -9.13
CA GLY A 128 -7.49 -14.53 -9.69
C GLY A 128 -8.20 -13.30 -9.10
N THR A 129 -7.47 -12.45 -8.37
CA THR A 129 -7.99 -11.18 -7.83
C THR A 129 -8.41 -10.26 -8.98
N ALA A 130 -9.57 -9.61 -8.85
CA ALA A 130 -10.12 -8.72 -9.88
C ALA A 130 -9.18 -7.55 -10.19
#